data_AF-A0A2H0H1D7-F1
#
_entry.id   AF-A0A2H0H1D7-F1
#
_cell.length_a   1.000
_cell.length_b   1.000
_cell.length_c   1.000
_cell.angle_alpha   90.00
_cell.angle_beta   90.00
_cell.angle_gamma   90.00
#
_symmetry.space_group_name_H-M   'P 1'
#
loop_
_entity.id
_entity.type
_entity.pdbx_description
1 polymer ?
#
loop_
_entity_poly.entity_id
_entity_poly.type
_entity_poly.pdbx_seq_one_letter_code
_entity_poly.pdbx_strand_id
1 'polypeptide(L)'
;MKKCLFFIAMAFVSINFLSAQVVADFEDGTTGPLTLHVQGCGDYDNDAIHPVDETFMVIDNPDASGLNTSTKVLKFIRRGTDNGGMPWGGFWAN
;
A
#
# COMPACT_ATOMS: atom_id res chain seq x y z
N MET A 1 -15.89 37.07 -20.22
CA MET A 1 -14.76 37.22 -19.25
C MET A 1 -15.06 36.58 -17.90
N LYS A 2 -16.04 37.04 -17.13
CA LYS A 2 -16.34 36.50 -15.77
C LYS A 2 -16.71 35.00 -15.74
N LYS A 3 -17.47 34.53 -16.75
CA LYS A 3 -17.84 33.10 -16.89
C LYS A 3 -16.64 32.21 -17.23
N CYS A 4 -15.77 32.65 -18.15
CA CYS A 4 -14.52 31.95 -18.48
C CYS A 4 -13.58 31.88 -17.27
N LEU A 5 -13.49 32.96 -16.49
CA LEU A 5 -12.68 32.99 -15.28
C LEU A 5 -13.18 32.00 -14.21
N PHE A 6 -14.51 31.84 -14.09
CA PHE A 6 -15.11 30.84 -13.20
C PHE A 6 -14.81 29.40 -13.64
N PHE A 7 -14.88 29.10 -14.94
CA PHE A 7 -14.53 27.77 -15.45
C PHE A 7 -13.04 27.45 -15.29
N ILE A 8 -12.16 28.44 -15.49
CA ILE A 8 -10.72 28.30 -15.24
C ILE A 8 -10.49 28.04 -13.74
N ALA A 9 -11.12 28.80 -12.85
CA ALA A 9 -11.02 28.59 -11.41
C ALA A 9 -11.53 27.20 -10.99
N MET A 10 -12.67 26.73 -11.53
CA MET A 10 -13.16 25.38 -11.27
C MET A 10 -12.21 24.30 -11.79
N ALA A 11 -11.62 24.48 -12.98
CA ALA A 11 -10.63 23.55 -13.52
C ALA A 11 -9.40 23.44 -12.61
N PHE A 12 -8.88 24.57 -12.12
CA PHE A 12 -7.79 24.58 -11.13
C PHE A 12 -8.20 23.89 -9.81
N VAL A 13 -9.41 24.10 -9.30
CA VAL A 13 -9.89 23.42 -8.09
C VAL A 13 -10.00 21.90 -8.31
N SER A 14 -10.53 21.45 -9.45
CA SER A 14 -10.65 20.01 -9.75
C SER A 14 -9.30 19.32 -9.93
N ILE A 15 -8.28 20.00 -10.45
CA ILE A 15 -6.93 19.44 -10.57
C ILE A 15 -6.30 19.25 -9.19
N ASN A 16 -6.54 20.15 -8.24
CA ASN A 16 -6.01 20.05 -6.87
C ASN A 16 -6.79 19.04 -5.99
N PHE A 17 -8.04 18.71 -6.33
CA PHE A 17 -8.81 17.67 -5.63
C PHE A 17 -8.45 16.24 -6.10
N LEU A 18 -7.93 16.06 -7.31
CA LEU A 18 -7.42 14.77 -7.78
C LEU A 18 -6.15 14.31 -7.06
N SER A 19 -5.42 15.23 -6.41
CA SER A 19 -4.31 14.90 -5.52
C SER A 19 -4.73 14.63 -4.08
N ALA A 20 -6.04 14.47 -3.79
CA ALA A 20 -6.49 13.84 -2.55
C ALA A 20 -5.92 12.41 -2.53
N GLN A 21 -4.87 12.27 -1.74
CA GLN A 21 -3.71 11.42 -1.98
C GLN A 21 -4.05 9.94 -1.81
N VAL A 22 -4.10 9.18 -2.92
CA VAL A 22 -3.89 7.74 -2.86
C VAL A 22 -2.49 7.55 -2.25
N VAL A 23 -2.43 7.04 -1.01
CA VAL A 23 -1.18 6.89 -0.26
C VAL A 23 -0.26 5.87 -0.95
N ALA A 24 -0.82 4.87 -1.62
CA ALA A 24 -0.09 3.95 -2.46
C ALA A 24 -0.97 3.41 -3.59
N ASP A 25 -0.41 3.35 -4.78
CA ASP A 25 -1.01 2.71 -5.95
C ASP A 25 -0.11 1.52 -6.33
N PHE A 26 -0.65 0.30 -6.30
CA PHE A 26 0.10 -0.92 -6.58
C PHE A 26 0.05 -1.33 -8.04
N GLU A 27 -0.68 -0.59 -8.89
CA GLU A 27 -0.91 -0.94 -10.28
C GLU A 27 0.38 -0.89 -11.13
N ASP A 28 1.41 -0.16 -10.67
CA ASP A 28 2.75 -0.14 -11.29
C ASP A 28 3.68 -1.29 -10.79
N GLY A 29 3.19 -2.15 -9.91
CA GLY A 29 3.95 -3.26 -9.33
C GLY A 29 4.87 -2.86 -8.16
N THR A 30 4.84 -1.62 -7.70
CA THR A 30 5.65 -1.11 -6.60
C THR A 30 4.81 -0.79 -5.36
N THR A 31 5.45 -0.49 -4.24
CA THR A 31 4.77 0.00 -3.02
C THR A 31 4.60 1.51 -3.01
N GLY A 32 4.93 2.18 -4.12
CA GLY A 32 4.94 3.63 -4.25
C GLY A 32 5.80 4.28 -3.15
N PRO A 33 5.25 5.23 -2.37
CA PRO A 33 5.99 5.92 -1.32
C PRO A 33 6.10 5.11 -0.02
N LEU A 34 5.43 3.96 0.11
CA LEU A 34 5.42 3.21 1.36
C LEU A 34 6.76 2.52 1.60
N THR A 35 7.34 2.79 2.76
CA THR A 35 8.39 1.98 3.36
C THR A 35 7.75 0.99 4.32
N LEU A 36 7.86 -0.30 4.00
CA LEU A 36 7.19 -1.37 4.73
C LEU A 36 8.09 -1.94 5.82
N HIS A 37 7.53 -2.17 6.99
CA HIS A 37 8.22 -2.72 8.14
C HIS A 37 7.41 -3.87 8.75
N VAL A 38 8.03 -5.02 8.93
CA VAL A 38 7.38 -6.16 9.60
C VAL A 38 7.52 -6.00 11.10
N GLN A 39 6.45 -6.30 11.84
CA GLN A 39 6.47 -6.42 13.29
C GLN A 39 6.46 -7.90 13.65
N GLY A 40 7.64 -8.45 13.92
CA GLY A 40 7.88 -9.84 14.28
C GLY A 40 8.13 -10.03 15.78
N CYS A 41 8.80 -11.13 16.12
CA CYS A 41 9.37 -11.33 17.46
C CYS A 41 10.74 -11.95 17.35
N GLY A 42 11.66 -11.45 18.19
CA GLY A 42 13.05 -11.89 18.17
C GLY A 42 13.63 -11.68 16.78
N ASP A 43 14.23 -12.73 16.23
CA ASP A 43 14.89 -12.66 14.92
C ASP A 43 13.91 -12.31 13.78
N TYR A 44 12.62 -12.64 13.89
CA TYR A 44 11.63 -12.32 12.84
C TYR A 44 11.35 -10.82 12.65
N ASP A 45 11.76 -9.98 13.62
CA ASP A 45 11.71 -8.52 13.52
C ASP A 45 12.97 -7.92 12.84
N ASN A 46 13.95 -8.78 12.53
CA ASN A 46 15.23 -8.36 11.95
C ASN A 46 15.24 -8.54 10.42
N ASP A 47 15.13 -7.42 9.72
CA ASP A 47 15.11 -7.40 8.25
C ASP A 47 16.43 -7.83 7.60
N ALA A 48 17.54 -7.86 8.33
CA ALA A 48 18.81 -8.40 7.80
C ALA A 48 18.84 -9.93 7.77
N ILE A 49 18.02 -10.59 8.60
CA ILE A 49 17.90 -12.06 8.66
C ILE A 49 16.70 -12.52 7.84
N HIS A 50 15.60 -11.77 7.90
CA HIS A 50 14.39 -12.00 7.14
C HIS A 50 14.08 -10.77 6.29
N PRO A 51 14.54 -10.71 5.03
CA PRO A 51 14.29 -9.59 4.14
C PRO A 51 12.79 -9.24 3.98
N VAL A 52 12.51 -7.94 3.76
CA VAL A 52 11.13 -7.40 3.65
C VAL A 52 10.41 -7.93 2.40
N ASP A 53 11.14 -8.18 1.32
CA ASP A 53 10.64 -8.70 0.04
C ASP A 53 10.20 -10.18 0.11
N GLU A 54 10.65 -10.95 1.11
CA GLU A 54 10.10 -12.29 1.40
C GLU A 54 8.70 -12.22 2.03
N THR A 55 8.34 -11.07 2.60
CA THR A 55 7.09 -10.85 3.34
C THR A 55 6.07 -10.06 2.56
N PHE A 56 6.52 -9.08 1.78
CA PHE A 56 5.66 -8.21 0.99
C PHE A 56 5.88 -8.38 -0.49
N MET A 57 4.77 -8.54 -1.21
CA MET A 57 4.80 -8.69 -2.65
C MET A 57 3.54 -8.07 -3.26
N VAL A 58 3.72 -7.27 -4.31
CA VAL A 58 2.61 -6.83 -5.14
C VAL A 58 2.26 -7.96 -6.11
N ILE A 59 1.03 -8.45 -6.05
CA ILE A 59 0.55 -9.58 -6.84
C ILE A 59 -0.71 -9.19 -7.62
N ASP A 60 -1.08 -10.01 -8.60
CA ASP A 60 -2.42 -9.92 -9.21
C ASP A 60 -3.49 -10.09 -8.15
N ASN A 61 -4.53 -9.27 -8.20
CA ASN A 61 -5.67 -9.37 -7.31
C ASN A 61 -6.37 -10.73 -7.55
N PRO A 62 -6.33 -11.66 -6.57
CA PRO A 62 -6.91 -12.99 -6.77
C PRO A 62 -8.45 -12.96 -6.82
N ASP A 63 -9.08 -11.88 -6.37
CA ASP A 63 -10.53 -11.68 -6.43
C ASP A 63 -10.87 -10.22 -6.73
N ALA A 64 -10.88 -9.89 -8.03
CA ALA A 64 -11.30 -8.58 -8.52
C ALA A 64 -12.82 -8.46 -8.73
N SER A 65 -13.61 -9.46 -8.33
CA SER A 65 -15.06 -9.50 -8.59
C SER A 65 -15.90 -8.78 -7.52
N GLY A 66 -15.30 -8.45 -6.37
CA GLY A 66 -15.94 -7.79 -5.24
C GLY A 66 -15.83 -6.26 -5.25
N LEU A 67 -15.77 -5.66 -4.05
CA LEU A 67 -15.63 -4.21 -3.89
C LEU A 67 -14.25 -3.69 -4.32
N ASN A 68 -13.20 -4.49 -4.14
CA ASN A 68 -11.87 -4.13 -4.62
C ASN A 68 -11.69 -4.62 -6.07
N THR A 69 -11.82 -3.71 -7.02
CA THR A 69 -11.68 -4.00 -8.46
C THR A 69 -10.28 -3.67 -9.01
N SER A 70 -9.29 -3.45 -8.13
CA SER A 70 -7.90 -3.22 -8.55
C SER A 70 -7.32 -4.45 -9.26
N THR A 71 -6.37 -4.25 -10.18
CA THR A 71 -5.72 -5.39 -10.86
C THR A 71 -4.60 -5.96 -10.01
N LYS A 72 -3.99 -5.14 -9.15
CA LYS A 72 -2.91 -5.52 -8.24
C LYS A 72 -3.28 -5.26 -6.79
N VAL A 73 -2.70 -6.03 -5.88
CA VAL A 73 -2.80 -5.85 -4.43
C VAL A 73 -1.47 -6.14 -3.75
N LEU A 74 -1.23 -5.51 -2.60
CA LEU A 74 -0.13 -5.89 -1.72
C LEU A 74 -0.52 -7.12 -0.90
N LYS A 75 0.23 -8.21 -1.07
CA LYS A 75 0.18 -9.39 -0.22
C LYS A 75 1.21 -9.26 0.90
N PHE A 76 0.79 -9.63 2.11
CA PHE A 76 1.62 -9.74 3.30
C PHE A 76 1.64 -11.18 3.80
N ILE A 77 2.82 -11.76 3.97
CA ILE A 77 3.04 -13.09 4.56
C ILE A 77 3.59 -12.89 5.96
N ARG A 78 2.77 -13.19 6.98
CA ARG A 78 3.19 -13.06 8.38
C ARG A 78 4.38 -13.98 8.71
N ARG A 79 5.43 -13.42 9.30
CA ARG A 79 6.63 -14.14 9.77
C ARG A 79 6.37 -14.89 11.09
N GLY A 80 7.20 -15.89 11.36
CA GLY A 80 7.26 -16.56 12.67
C GLY A 80 6.02 -17.38 13.05
N THR A 81 5.20 -17.78 12.07
CA THR A 81 4.04 -18.65 12.29
C THR A 81 4.43 -20.00 12.89
N ASP A 82 5.61 -20.50 12.53
CA ASP A 82 6.09 -21.82 12.94
C ASP A 82 6.50 -21.87 14.43
N ASN A 83 6.73 -20.70 15.04
CA ASN A 83 6.95 -20.54 16.49
C ASN A 83 5.69 -20.05 17.22
N GLY A 84 4.50 -20.41 16.71
CA GLY A 84 3.22 -20.07 17.34
C GLY A 84 2.73 -18.66 17.07
N GLY A 85 3.35 -17.93 16.12
CA GLY A 85 2.90 -16.66 15.56
C GLY A 85 2.32 -15.68 16.58
N MET A 86 3.12 -14.76 17.09
CA MET A 86 2.71 -13.89 18.20
C MET A 86 1.46 -13.06 17.92
N PRO A 87 0.53 -12.91 18.88
CA PRO A 87 -0.76 -12.27 18.63
C PRO A 87 -0.66 -10.81 18.15
N TRP A 88 0.44 -10.12 18.48
CA TRP A 88 0.75 -8.76 18.01
C TRP A 88 1.59 -8.70 16.72
N GLY A 89 1.86 -9.83 16.07
CA GLY A 89 2.63 -9.88 14.83
C GLY A 89 1.86 -9.25 13.67
N GLY A 90 2.50 -8.35 12.94
CA GLY A 90 1.85 -7.55 11.90
C GLY A 90 2.87 -6.73 11.10
N PHE A 91 2.48 -5.53 10.70
CA PHE A 91 3.36 -4.61 10.01
C PHE A 91 2.92 -3.16 10.20
N TRP A 92 3.81 -2.23 9.85
CA TRP A 92 3.51 -0.80 9.74
C TRP A 92 4.20 -0.22 8.49
N ALA A 93 3.74 0.96 8.08
CA ALA A 93 4.32 1.73 6.99
C ALA A 93 4.32 3.22 7.33
N ASN A 94 5.19 4.00 6.69
CA ASN A 94 5.32 5.45 6.87
C ASN A 94 4.39 6.29 5.99
#